data_AF-A0A8J2YUM8-F1
#
_entry.id   AF-A0A8J2YUM8-F1
#
_cell.length_a   1.000
_cell.length_b   1.000
_cell.length_c   1.000
_cell.angle_alpha   90.00
_cell.angle_beta   90.00
_cell.angle_gamma   90.00
#
_symmetry.space_group_name_H-M   'P 1'
#
loop_
_entity.id
_entity.type
_entity.pdbx_description
1 polymer ?
#
loop_
_entity_poly.entity_id
_entity_poly.type
_entity_poly.pdbx_seq_one_letter_code
_entity_poly.pdbx_strand_id
1 'polypeptide(L)' 'MSISFKSAPAVSLAPAATSGRLTQFRELVGLWVQRMRERAELAQCDERDLLDMGVSRATALAEIRKPFWRE' A
#
# COMPACT_ATOMS: atom_id res chain seq x y z
N MET A 1 10.79 40.27 44.14
CA MET A 1 11.04 38.90 43.66
C MET A 1 9.67 38.26 43.47
N SER A 2 9.12 38.34 42.26
CA SER A 2 7.71 38.00 41.97
C SER A 2 7.67 36.81 41.01
N ILE A 3 7.19 35.68 41.50
CA ILE A 3 7.16 34.41 40.77
C ILE A 3 5.87 34.38 39.93
N SER A 4 6.01 34.53 38.61
CA SER A 4 4.91 34.35 37.65
C SER A 4 4.75 32.86 37.34
N PHE A 5 3.65 32.25 37.76
CA PHE A 5 3.31 30.87 37.41
C PHE A 5 2.69 30.86 36.00
N LYS A 6 3.45 30.39 35.00
CA LYS A 6 3.01 30.32 33.61
C LYS A 6 2.12 29.08 33.42
N SER A 7 0.91 29.31 32.93
CA SER A 7 -0.18 28.35 32.71
C SER A 7 0.26 27.06 32.00
N ALA A 8 -0.24 25.91 32.48
CA ALA A 8 -0.08 24.62 31.83
C ALA A 8 -0.94 24.54 30.56
N PRO A 9 -0.42 24.04 29.41
CA PRO A 9 -1.29 23.69 28.30
C PRO A 9 -2.05 22.41 28.66
N ALA A 10 -3.38 22.48 28.60
CA ALA A 10 -4.23 21.31 28.55
C ALA A 10 -3.74 20.42 27.39
N VAL A 11 -3.12 19.30 27.73
CA VAL A 11 -2.81 18.26 26.77
C VAL A 11 -4.16 17.74 26.27
N SER A 12 -4.55 18.16 25.07
CA SER A 12 -5.68 17.60 24.35
C SER A 12 -5.49 16.09 24.26
N LEU A 13 -6.37 15.36 24.94
CA LEU A 13 -6.47 13.91 24.82
C LEU A 13 -6.94 13.63 23.38
N ALA A 14 -6.01 13.28 22.50
CA ALA A 14 -6.34 12.85 21.14
C ALA A 14 -7.34 11.68 21.22
N PRO A 15 -8.44 11.70 20.45
CA PRO A 15 -9.45 10.67 20.53
C PRO A 15 -8.87 9.32 20.08
N ALA A 16 -9.22 8.30 20.86
CA ALA A 16 -8.73 6.94 20.80
C ALA A 16 -8.64 6.36 19.37
N ALA A 17 -7.43 5.95 19.00
CA ALA A 17 -7.12 5.15 17.82
C ALA A 17 -7.65 3.72 17.98
N THR A 18 -8.97 3.53 17.92
CA THR A 18 -9.58 2.19 18.00
C THR A 18 -9.99 1.64 16.63
N SER A 19 -10.07 2.52 15.61
CA SER A 19 -10.45 2.14 14.24
C SER A 19 -9.29 1.62 13.36
N GLY A 20 -8.05 1.70 13.83
CA GLY A 20 -6.85 1.49 13.00
C GLY A 20 -6.72 0.10 12.39
N ARG A 21 -7.10 -0.97 13.11
CA ARG A 21 -6.91 -2.36 12.64
C ARG A 21 -7.81 -2.73 11.45
N LEU A 22 -9.07 -2.29 11.46
CA LEU A 22 -9.99 -2.53 10.35
C LEU A 22 -9.57 -1.74 9.11
N THR A 23 -9.09 -0.50 9.29
CA THR A 23 -8.58 0.33 8.19
C THR A 23 -7.32 -0.27 7.58
N GLN A 24 -6.36 -0.71 8.40
CA GLN A 24 -5.13 -1.38 7.93
C GLN A 24 -5.43 -2.68 7.17
N PHE A 25 -6.39 -3.48 7.64
CA PHE A 25 -6.79 -4.69 6.93
C PHE A 25 -7.41 -4.36 5.56
N ARG A 26 -8.24 -3.31 5.49
CA ARG A 26 -8.83 -2.85 4.22
C ARG A 26 -7.78 -2.34 3.24
N GLU A 27 -6.77 -1.62 3.71
CA GLU A 27 -5.64 -1.17 2.88
C GLU A 27 -4.85 -2.35 2.32
N LEU A 28 -4.55 -3.35 3.15
CA LEU A 28 -3.86 -4.56 2.73
C LEU A 28 -4.64 -5.33 1.64
N VAL A 29 -5.95 -5.50 1.84
CA VAL A 29 -6.82 -6.14 0.85
C VAL A 29 -6.89 -5.31 -0.43
N GLY A 30 -6.99 -3.97 -0.32
CA GLY A 30 -6.99 -3.08 -1.48
C GLY A 30 -5.72 -3.22 -2.31
N LEU A 31 -4.57 -3.30 -1.65
CA LEU A 31 -3.27 -3.54 -2.28
C LEU A 31 -3.18 -4.91 -2.96
N TRP A 32 -3.74 -5.97 -2.37
CA TRP A 32 -3.83 -7.27 -3.06
C TRP A 32 -4.72 -7.22 -4.29
N VAL A 33 -5.86 -6.53 -4.24
CA VAL A 33 -6.75 -6.36 -5.40
C VAL A 33 -6.06 -5.58 -6.50
N GLN A 34 -5.35 -4.50 -6.17
CA GLN A 34 -4.56 -3.73 -7.12
C GLN A 34 -3.52 -4.61 -7.82
N ARG A 35 -2.71 -5.36 -7.06
CA ARG A 35 -1.71 -6.27 -7.63
C ARG A 35 -2.30 -7.35 -8.52
N MET A 36 -3.47 -7.89 -8.17
CA MET A 36 -4.18 -8.85 -9.01
C MET A 36 -4.56 -8.24 -10.36
N ARG A 37 -5.03 -6.98 -10.37
CA ARG A 37 -5.36 -6.25 -11.60
C ARG A 37 -4.12 -5.98 -12.44
N GLU A 38 -3.06 -5.45 -11.84
CA GLU A 38 -1.79 -5.19 -12.53
C GLU A 38 -1.22 -6.46 -13.17
N ARG A 39 -1.25 -7.61 -12.47
CA ARG A 39 -0.81 -8.90 -13.03
C ARG A 39 -1.73 -9.41 -14.13
N ALA A 40 -3.04 -9.16 -14.05
CA ALA A 40 -3.97 -9.52 -15.12
C ALA A 40 -3.78 -8.64 -16.36
N GLU A 41 -3.44 -7.37 -16.19
CA GLU A 41 -3.06 -6.46 -17.29
C GLU A 41 -1.72 -6.89 -17.91
N LEU A 42 -0.73 -7.23 -17.08
CA LEU A 42 0.55 -7.75 -17.54
C LEU A 42 0.40 -9.08 -18.31
N ALA A 43 -0.57 -9.93 -17.93
CA ALA A 43 -0.87 -11.17 -18.64
C ALA A 43 -1.54 -10.96 -20.00
N GLN A 44 -2.17 -9.80 -20.20
CA GLN A 44 -2.80 -9.41 -21.47
C GLN A 44 -1.85 -8.67 -22.41
N CYS A 45 -0.71 -8.17 -21.92
CA CYS A 45 0.31 -7.53 -22.74
C CYS A 45 0.91 -8.52 -23.74
N ASP A 46 1.01 -8.11 -25.01
CA ASP A 46 1.68 -8.90 -26.05
C ASP A 46 3.20 -8.74 -25.92
N GLU A 47 3.97 -9.57 -26.63
CA GLU A 47 5.43 -9.54 -26.69
C GLU A 47 5.96 -8.14 -27.02
N ARG A 48 5.27 -7.42 -27.91
CA ARG A 48 5.64 -6.08 -28.35
C ARG A 48 5.49 -5.05 -27.23
N ASP A 49 4.37 -5.08 -26.51
CA ASP A 49 4.11 -4.18 -25.37
C ASP A 49 5.15 -4.42 -24.27
N LEU A 50 5.49 -5.69 -24.01
CA LEU A 50 6.52 -6.07 -23.05
C LEU A 50 7.91 -5.55 -23.46
N LEU A 51 8.25 -5.64 -24.75
CA LEU A 51 9.51 -5.11 -25.29
C LEU A 51 9.59 -3.59 -25.20
N ASP A 52 8.50 -2.88 -25.45
CA ASP A 52 8.43 -1.42 -25.33
C ASP A 52 8.60 -0.97 -23.87
N MET A 53 8.17 -1.79 -22.90
CA MET A 53 8.43 -1.59 -21.46
C MET A 53 9.84 -2.05 -21.03
N GLY A 54 10.60 -2.70 -21.91
CA GLY A 54 11.90 -3.30 -21.59
C GLY A 54 11.81 -4.54 -20.70
N VAL A 55 10.65 -5.19 -20.64
CA VAL A 55 10.39 -6.37 -19.81
C VAL A 55 10.49 -7.63 -20.67
N SER A 56 11.24 -8.63 -20.21
CA SER A 56 11.27 -9.92 -20.92
C SER A 56 9.99 -10.72 -20.66
N ARG A 57 9.56 -11.53 -21.62
CA ARG A 57 8.42 -12.45 -21.46
C ARG A 57 8.60 -13.39 -20.28
N ALA A 58 9.81 -13.87 -20.03
CA ALA A 58 10.12 -14.72 -18.88
C ALA A 58 9.93 -13.99 -17.55
N THR A 59 10.33 -12.73 -17.48
CA THR A 59 10.13 -11.86 -16.31
C THR A 59 8.63 -11.62 -16.07
N ALA A 60 7.88 -11.26 -17.11
CA ALA A 60 6.44 -11.06 -17.01
C ALA A 60 5.71 -12.32 -16.50
N LEU A 61 6.07 -13.49 -17.03
CA LEU A 61 5.52 -14.77 -16.57
C LEU A 61 5.90 -15.09 -15.12
N ALA A 62 7.11 -14.75 -14.68
CA ALA A 62 7.51 -14.92 -13.28
C ALA A 62 6.66 -14.04 -12.35
N GLU A 63 6.39 -12.79 -12.75
CA GLU A 63 5.54 -11.85 -12.00
C GLU A 63 4.08 -12.30 -11.93
N ILE A 64 3.50 -12.76 -13.05
CA ILE A 64 2.12 -13.25 -13.12
C ILE A 64 1.92 -14.48 -12.21
N ARG A 65 2.93 -15.34 -12.10
CA ARG A 65 2.88 -16.56 -11.28
C ARG A 65 3.01 -16.31 -9.78
N LYS A 66 3.33 -15.09 -9.35
CA LYS A 66 3.42 -14.77 -7.92
C LYS A 66 2.03 -14.86 -7.28
N PRO A 67 1.92 -15.43 -6.07
CA PRO A 67 0.67 -15.38 -5.33
C PRO A 67 0.30 -13.95 -4.94
N PHE A 68 -0.99 -13.64 -4.81
CA PHE A 68 -1.49 -12.26 -4.60
C PHE A 68 -0.95 -11.59 -3.32
N TRP A 69 -0.64 -12.39 -2.31
CA TRP A 69 -0.16 -11.91 -1.01
C TRP A 69 1.35 -11.62 -0.99
N ARG A 70 2.07 -11.91 -2.08
CA ARG A 70 3.53 -11.81 -2.13
C ARG A 70 4.00 -10.87 -3.25
N GLU A 71 4.97 -10.04 -2.92
CA GLU A 71 5.78 -9.29 -3.90
C GLU A 71 6.88 -10.16 -4.51
#